data_AF-A0A5M6DQN6-F1
#
_entry.id   AF-A0A5M6DQN6-F1
#
_cell.length_a   1.000
_cell.length_b   1.000
_cell.length_c   1.000
_cell.angle_alpha   90.00
_cell.angle_beta   90.00
_cell.angle_gamma   90.00
#
_symmetry.space_group_name_H-M   'P 1'
#
loop_
_entity.id
_entity.type
_entity.pdbx_description
1 polymer ?
#
loop_
_entity_poly.entity_id
_entity_poly.type
_entity_poly.pdbx_seq_one_letter_code
_entity_poly.pdbx_strand_id
1 'polypeptide(L)'
;MHKYWLLFLGLIIRLAANSQVGAATFSFLNLPANAKVAALGGFTMGQGPEVYLVTANPALLQPQMHQQVAFSSTIFLADIAYHNLQYATHLKHYGTWLWACLT
;
A
#
# COMPACT_ATOMS: atom_id res chain seq x y z
N MET A 1 23.99 -49.82 -6.79
CA MET A 1 23.38 -49.16 -5.60
C MET A 1 23.48 -47.63 -5.63
N HIS A 2 24.45 -47.05 -6.35
CA HIS A 2 24.64 -45.58 -6.41
C HIS A 2 23.49 -44.78 -7.07
N LYS A 3 22.74 -45.37 -8.00
CA LYS A 3 21.61 -44.73 -8.72
C LYS A 3 20.49 -44.27 -7.80
N TYR A 4 20.15 -45.05 -6.77
CA TYR A 4 19.04 -44.74 -5.87
C TYR A 4 19.43 -43.74 -4.77
N TRP A 5 20.74 -43.57 -4.54
CA TRP A 5 21.27 -42.62 -3.56
C TRP A 5 20.95 -41.18 -3.92
N LEU A 6 21.09 -40.80 -5.19
CA LEU A 6 20.77 -39.45 -5.67
C LEU A 6 19.28 -39.13 -5.54
N LEU A 7 18.41 -40.13 -5.77
CA LEU A 7 16.97 -39.98 -5.59
C LEU A 7 16.59 -39.82 -4.11
N PHE A 8 17.22 -40.61 -3.24
CA PHE A 8 17.03 -40.51 -1.80
C PHE A 8 17.50 -39.17 -1.24
N LEU A 9 18.67 -38.69 -1.69
CA LEU A 9 19.18 -37.36 -1.34
C LEU A 9 18.23 -36.24 -1.82
N GLY A 10 17.73 -36.34 -3.05
CA GLY A 10 16.75 -35.41 -3.60
C GLY A 10 15.45 -35.37 -2.78
N LEU A 11 14.98 -36.52 -2.29
CA LEU A 11 13.78 -36.61 -1.45
C LEU A 11 13.98 -35.92 -0.09
N ILE A 12 15.14 -36.11 0.55
CA ILE A 12 15.47 -35.47 1.83
C ILE A 12 15.53 -33.94 1.68
N ILE A 13 16.13 -33.44 0.60
CA ILE A 13 16.23 -32.00 0.33
C ILE A 13 14.84 -31.37 0.13
N ARG A 14 13.91 -32.09 -0.52
CA ARG A 14 12.53 -31.62 -0.70
C ARG A 14 11.77 -31.52 0.63
N LEU A 15 11.98 -32.48 1.53
CA LEU A 15 11.34 -32.49 2.85
C LEU A 15 11.88 -31.39 3.78
N ALA A 16 13.11 -30.95 3.57
CA ALA A 16 13.75 -29.88 4.36
C ALA A 16 13.55 -28.46 3.77
N ALA A 17 12.98 -28.35 2.57
CA ALA A 17 12.76 -27.05 1.92
C ALA A 17 11.54 -26.34 2.52
N ASN A 18 11.75 -25.16 3.09
CA ASN A 18 10.66 -24.25 3.47
C ASN A 18 10.29 -23.40 2.25
N SER A 19 9.00 -23.37 1.88
CA SER A 19 8.53 -22.43 0.86
C SER A 19 8.38 -21.03 1.47
N GLN A 20 8.67 -20.00 0.69
CA GLN A 20 8.30 -18.65 1.08
C GLN A 20 6.81 -18.47 0.79
N VAL A 21 6.01 -18.24 1.84
CA VAL A 21 4.55 -18.02 1.73
C VAL A 21 4.21 -16.69 1.03
N GLY A 22 5.22 -15.85 0.76
CA GLY A 22 5.06 -14.53 0.13
C GLY A 22 4.52 -13.52 1.13
N ALA A 23 5.37 -13.08 2.06
CA ALA A 23 5.04 -11.98 2.94
C ALA A 23 5.39 -10.65 2.25
N ALA A 24 4.43 -9.73 2.17
CA ALA A 24 4.70 -8.38 1.71
C ALA A 24 5.55 -7.65 2.75
N THR A 25 6.79 -7.28 2.38
CA THR A 25 7.73 -6.54 3.24
C THR A 25 7.13 -5.23 3.77
N PHE A 26 6.26 -4.60 2.97
CA PHE A 26 5.58 -3.34 3.30
C PHE A 26 4.06 -3.55 3.39
N SER A 27 3.64 -4.36 4.37
CA SER A 27 2.22 -4.67 4.57
C SER A 27 1.36 -3.46 4.91
N PHE A 28 1.95 -2.36 5.40
CA PHE A 28 1.25 -1.10 5.65
C PHE A 28 0.68 -0.45 4.38
N LEU A 29 1.20 -0.78 3.19
CA LEU A 29 0.66 -0.25 1.92
C LEU A 29 -0.75 -0.78 1.63
N ASN A 30 -1.13 -1.92 2.22
CA ASN A 30 -2.46 -2.49 2.10
C ASN A 30 -3.45 -1.91 3.14
N LEU A 31 -3.00 -1.07 4.05
CA LEU A 31 -3.89 -0.44 5.03
C LEU A 31 -4.72 0.66 4.35
N PRO A 32 -5.97 0.88 4.79
CA PRO A 32 -6.78 1.98 4.30
C PRO A 32 -6.07 3.31 4.55
N ALA A 33 -5.78 4.06 3.48
CA ALA A 33 -5.07 5.33 3.55
C ALA A 33 -5.88 6.47 4.21
N ASN A 34 -7.20 6.29 4.36
CA ASN A 34 -8.08 7.27 5.00
C ASN A 34 -9.36 6.63 5.59
N ALA A 35 -10.04 7.39 6.45
CA ALA A 35 -11.28 6.96 7.12
C ALA A 35 -12.43 6.63 6.16
N LYS A 36 -12.56 7.31 5.01
CA LYS A 36 -13.61 7.04 4.03
C LYS A 36 -13.43 5.66 3.39
N VAL A 37 -12.22 5.35 2.93
CA VAL A 37 -11.88 4.03 2.37
C VAL A 37 -12.00 2.94 3.44
N ALA A 38 -11.63 3.23 4.69
CA ALA A 38 -11.84 2.30 5.81
C ALA A 38 -13.34 2.00 6.04
N ALA A 39 -14.18 3.03 6.07
CA ALA A 39 -15.63 2.89 6.23
C ALA A 39 -16.30 2.15 5.07
N LEU A 40 -15.74 2.25 3.85
CA LEU A 40 -16.19 1.52 2.67
C LEU A 40 -15.62 0.10 2.58
N GLY A 41 -14.97 -0.42 3.63
CA GLY A 41 -14.43 -1.78 3.63
C GLY A 41 -13.21 -1.97 2.74
N GLY A 42 -12.44 -0.91 2.49
CA GLY A 42 -11.25 -0.93 1.64
C GLY A 42 -11.51 -0.58 0.17
N PHE A 43 -12.77 -0.32 -0.21
CA PHE A 43 -13.10 0.07 -1.58
C PHE A 43 -12.94 1.57 -1.81
N THR A 44 -12.28 1.92 -2.91
CA THR A 44 -12.13 3.30 -3.37
C THR A 44 -13.14 3.57 -4.48
N MET A 45 -14.33 4.08 -4.13
CA MET A 45 -15.27 4.61 -5.12
C MET A 45 -14.89 6.04 -5.46
N GLY A 46 -14.13 6.23 -6.55
CA GLY A 46 -13.63 7.54 -6.98
C GLY A 46 -14.48 8.13 -8.09
N GLN A 47 -15.20 9.22 -7.79
CA GLN A 47 -15.83 10.09 -8.80
C GLN A 47 -15.56 11.58 -8.53
N GLY A 48 -14.80 11.95 -7.49
CA GLY A 48 -14.57 13.34 -7.08
C GLY A 48 -13.09 13.70 -6.89
N PRO A 49 -12.73 15.01 -6.95
CA PRO A 49 -11.35 15.49 -6.81
C PRO A 49 -10.95 15.54 -5.33
N GLU A 50 -10.77 14.37 -4.72
CA GLU A 50 -10.35 14.20 -3.34
C GLU A 50 -8.88 13.74 -3.28
N VAL A 51 -8.00 14.56 -2.68
CA VAL A 51 -6.56 14.28 -2.65
C VAL A 51 -6.21 12.91 -2.02
N TYR A 52 -6.96 12.46 -1.01
CA TYR A 52 -6.70 11.18 -0.33
C TYR A 52 -6.99 9.93 -1.18
N LEU A 53 -7.67 10.07 -2.32
CA LEU A 53 -7.88 8.96 -3.26
C LEU A 53 -6.66 8.71 -4.15
N VAL A 54 -5.76 9.70 -4.25
CA VAL A 54 -4.57 9.62 -5.11
C VAL A 54 -3.58 8.55 -4.60
N THR A 55 -3.53 8.30 -3.29
CA THR A 55 -2.73 7.20 -2.72
C THR A 55 -3.22 5.81 -3.12
N ALA A 56 -4.53 5.66 -3.41
CA ALA A 56 -5.07 4.40 -3.90
C ALA A 56 -4.92 4.26 -5.42
N ASN A 57 -5.03 5.37 -6.15
CA ASN A 57 -4.79 5.41 -7.59
C ASN A 57 -4.16 6.76 -8.00
N PRO A 58 -2.85 6.80 -8.31
CA PRO A 58 -2.17 8.02 -8.72
C PRO A 58 -2.77 8.69 -9.96
N ALA A 59 -3.47 7.93 -10.82
CA ALA A 59 -4.14 8.47 -12.01
C ALA A 59 -5.34 9.37 -11.69
N LEU A 60 -5.83 9.37 -10.44
CA LEU A 60 -6.90 10.27 -10.00
C LEU A 60 -6.41 11.68 -9.70
N LEU A 61 -5.08 11.93 -9.70
CA LEU A 61 -4.52 13.25 -9.43
C LEU A 61 -4.96 14.26 -10.50
N GLN A 62 -5.64 15.30 -10.06
CA GLN A 62 -6.32 16.25 -10.93
C GLN A 62 -5.95 17.71 -10.60
N PRO A 63 -5.90 18.63 -11.59
CA PRO A 63 -5.60 20.05 -11.34
C PRO A 63 -6.54 20.72 -10.32
N GLN A 64 -7.79 20.26 -10.21
CA GLN A 64 -8.79 20.72 -9.26
C GLN A 64 -8.39 20.48 -7.79
N MET A 65 -7.38 19.64 -7.54
CA MET A 65 -6.84 19.35 -6.22
C MET A 65 -5.78 20.37 -5.75
N HIS A 66 -5.56 21.47 -6.49
CA HIS A 66 -4.63 22.52 -6.10
C HIS A 66 -4.91 23.01 -4.67
N GLN A 67 -3.87 23.04 -3.83
CA GLN A 67 -3.91 23.48 -2.43
C GLN A 67 -4.79 22.61 -1.50
N GLN A 68 -5.17 21.40 -1.92
CA GLN A 68 -5.84 20.47 -1.02
C GLN A 68 -4.83 19.82 -0.06
N VAL A 69 -5.18 19.82 1.23
CA VAL A 69 -4.49 19.09 2.29
C VAL A 69 -5.44 18.01 2.83
N ALA A 70 -4.94 16.80 3.03
CA ALA A 70 -5.66 15.76 3.74
C ALA A 70 -4.78 15.16 4.84
N PHE A 71 -5.40 14.91 6.00
CA PHE A 71 -4.78 14.22 7.12
C PHE A 71 -5.69 13.07 7.55
N SER A 72 -5.12 11.90 7.76
CA SER A 72 -5.83 10.75 8.31
C SER A 72 -4.96 10.01 9.32
N SER A 73 -5.60 9.45 10.35
CA SER A 73 -4.96 8.67 11.38
C SER A 73 -5.80 7.44 11.71
N THR A 74 -5.15 6.29 11.76
CA THR A 74 -5.73 5.01 12.15
C THR A 74 -5.00 4.52 13.39
N ILE A 75 -5.72 4.40 14.50
CA ILE A 75 -5.17 3.93 15.78
C ILE A 75 -5.56 2.46 15.92
N PHE A 76 -4.57 1.59 16.14
CA PHE A 76 -4.80 0.17 16.41
C PHE A 76 -4.75 -0.11 17.91
N LEU A 77 -5.47 -1.14 18.35
CA LEU A 77 -5.50 -1.54 19.76
C LEU A 77 -4.13 -2.00 20.30
N ALA A 78 -3.19 -2.33 19.42
CA ALA A 78 -1.83 -2.72 19.78
C ALA A 78 -0.90 -1.53 20.12
N ASP A 79 -1.48 -0.36 20.45
CA ASP A 79 -0.76 0.89 20.76
C ASP A 79 0.15 1.38 19.62
N ILE A 80 -0.24 1.07 18.38
CA ILE A 80 0.40 1.56 17.16
C ILE A 80 -0.58 2.46 16.42
N ALA A 81 -0.05 3.53 15.84
CA ALA A 81 -0.82 4.47 15.03
C ALA A 81 -0.19 4.60 13.64
N TYR A 82 -1.05 4.70 12.63
CA TYR A 82 -0.69 4.98 11.26
C TYR A 82 -1.26 6.33 10.88
N HIS A 83 -0.42 7.23 10.40
CA HIS A 83 -0.72 8.59 10.02
C HIS A 83 -0.39 8.80 8.54
N ASN A 84 -1.28 9.51 7.86
CA ASN A 84 -1.16 9.82 6.45
C ASN A 84 -1.45 11.30 6.24
N LEU A 85 -0.43 12.05 5.80
CA LEU A 85 -0.54 13.46 5.47
C LEU A 85 -0.29 13.64 3.97
N GLN A 86 -1.22 14.28 3.27
CA GLN A 86 -1.15 14.52 1.84
C GLN A 86 -1.36 15.99 1.51
N TYR A 87 -0.63 16.49 0.53
CA TYR A 87 -0.76 17.83 -0.01
C TYR A 87 -0.65 17.81 -1.54
N ALA A 88 -1.66 18.33 -2.22
CA ALA A 88 -1.65 18.48 -3.67
C ALA A 88 -1.40 19.93 -4.07
N THR A 89 -0.51 20.12 -5.04
CA THR A 89 -0.26 21.40 -5.68
C THR A 89 -0.30 21.25 -7.19
N HIS A 90 -0.73 22.29 -7.88
CA HIS A 90 -0.82 22.32 -9.34
C HIS A 90 -0.06 23.53 -9.84
N LEU A 91 0.94 23.28 -10.67
CA LEU A 91 1.79 24.29 -11.28
C LEU A 91 1.46 24.30 -12.77
N LYS A 92 0.96 25.43 -13.29
CA LYS A 92 0.46 25.55 -14.68
C LYS A 92 1.43 25.00 -15.74
N HIS A 93 2.75 25.12 -15.51
CA HIS A 93 3.78 24.65 -16.43
C HIS A 93 4.38 23.28 -16.06
N TYR A 94 4.29 22.85 -14.80
CA TYR A 94 4.97 21.63 -14.29
C TYR A 94 4.01 20.50 -13.92
N GLY A 95 2.70 20.67 -14.12
CA GLY A 95 1.68 19.68 -13.82
C GLY A 95 1.22 19.68 -12.37
N THR A 96 0.49 18.63 -11.99
CA THR A 96 -0.02 18.43 -10.63
C THR A 96 0.92 17.51 -9.86
N TRP A 97 1.29 17.92 -8.65
CA TRP A 97 2.21 17.23 -7.76
C TRP A 97 1.48 16.86 -6.48
N LEU A 98 1.75 15.64 -5.99
CA LEU A 98 1.30 15.17 -4.70
C LEU A 98 2.50 14.97 -3.78
N TRP A 99 2.42 15.55 -2.59
CA TRP A 99 3.32 15.28 -1.48
C TRP A 99 2.59 14.41 -0.49
N ALA A 100 3.13 13.24 -0.16
CA ALA A 100 2.53 12.32 0.81
C ALA A 100 3.59 11.88 1.83
N CYS A 101 3.21 11.91 3.10
CA CYS A 101 4.00 11.41 4.22
C CYS A 101 3.19 10.33 4.95
N LEU A 102 3.75 9.12 5.02
CA LEU A 102 3.18 7.98 5.71
C LEU A 102 4.10 7.66 6.90
N THR A 103 3.57 7.70 8.11
CA THR A 103 4.26 7.35 9.37
C THR A 103 3.35 6.49 10.20
#